data_AF-A0A067LWY2-F1
#
_entry.id   AF-A0A067LWY2-F1
#
_cell.length_a   1.000
_cell.length_b   1.000
_cell.length_c   1.000
_cell.angle_alpha   90.00
_cell.angle_beta   90.00
_cell.angle_gamma   90.00
#
_symmetry.space_group_name_H-M   'P 1'
#
loop_
_entity.id
_entity.type
_entity.pdbx_description
1 polymer ?
#
loop_
_entity_poly.entity_id
_entity_poly.type
_entity_poly.pdbx_seq_one_letter_code
_entity_poly.pdbx_strand_id
1 'polypeptide(L)'
;MAARLQSQLAKERENEKKAVASESIELPDINSEYSDSDDEDRPKNFNPPDWAQDGQLQHALQLQSEFNPDVLFGAVRPLHLEDMFKKQHRFRARTSSANWSGTDRLTAMEELDYARRMGYKH
;
A
#
# COMPACT_ATOMS: atom_id res chain seq x y z
N MET A 1 18.78 -4.55 40.83
CA MET A 1 17.94 -4.00 39.74
C MET A 1 18.71 -3.73 38.43
N ALA A 2 20.01 -3.41 38.47
CA ALA A 2 20.81 -3.11 37.26
C ALA A 2 21.05 -4.29 36.28
N ALA A 3 21.22 -5.51 36.79
CA ALA A 3 21.52 -6.69 35.95
C ALA A 3 20.40 -7.06 34.97
N ARG A 4 19.13 -6.81 35.35
CA ARG A 4 17.97 -7.07 34.50
C ARG A 4 17.91 -6.10 33.33
N LEU A 5 18.22 -4.83 33.58
CA LEU A 5 18.29 -3.77 32.57
C LEU A 5 19.39 -4.05 31.53
N GLN A 6 20.56 -4.48 32.00
CA GLN A 6 21.68 -4.87 31.12
C GLN A 6 21.32 -6.08 30.26
N SER A 7 20.58 -7.06 30.81
CA SER A 7 20.13 -8.22 30.03
C SER A 7 19.09 -7.85 28.95
N GLN A 8 18.24 -6.85 29.20
CA GLN A 8 17.27 -6.34 28.22
C GLN A 8 17.98 -5.61 27.08
N LEU A 9 18.91 -4.71 27.40
CA LEU A 9 19.72 -3.98 26.40
C LEU A 9 20.59 -4.91 25.56
N ALA A 10 21.14 -5.98 26.16
CA ALA A 10 21.91 -6.98 25.42
C ALA A 10 21.04 -7.78 24.43
N LYS A 11 19.82 -8.15 24.84
CA LYS A 11 18.84 -8.82 23.97
C LYS A 11 18.35 -7.92 22.85
N GLU A 12 18.11 -6.64 23.13
CA GLU A 12 17.75 -5.64 22.12
C GLU A 12 18.86 -5.47 21.08
N ARG A 13 20.13 -5.35 21.53
CA ARG A 13 21.30 -5.30 20.63
C ARG A 13 21.51 -6.58 19.84
N GLU A 14 21.19 -7.74 20.40
CA GLU A 14 21.24 -9.01 19.67
C GLU A 14 20.15 -9.09 18.60
N ASN A 15 18.95 -8.58 18.89
CA ASN A 15 17.86 -8.45 17.91
C ASN A 15 18.21 -7.45 16.80
N GLU A 16 18.84 -6.33 17.14
CA GLU A 16 19.30 -5.32 16.19
C GLU A 16 20.37 -5.88 15.23
N LYS A 17 21.27 -6.74 15.73
CA LYS A 17 22.27 -7.45 14.92
C LYS A 17 21.70 -8.58 14.04
N LYS A 18 20.51 -9.10 14.38
CA LYS A 18 19.79 -10.10 13.57
C LYS A 18 18.85 -9.47 12.54
N ALA A 19 18.84 -8.14 12.39
CA ALA A 19 18.21 -7.49 11.26
C ALA A 19 18.98 -7.82 9.98
N VAL A 20 18.68 -8.97 9.39
CA VAL A 20 19.21 -9.39 8.08
C VAL A 20 18.84 -8.30 7.07
N ALA A 21 19.82 -7.84 6.30
CA ALA A 21 19.60 -6.89 5.21
C ALA A 21 18.52 -7.46 4.27
N SER A 22 17.51 -6.65 3.94
CA SER A 22 16.31 -7.08 3.22
C SER A 22 16.60 -7.80 1.90
N GLU A 23 17.78 -7.57 1.32
CA GLU A 23 18.23 -8.11 0.03
C GLU A 23 18.67 -9.59 0.10
N SER A 24 18.79 -10.17 1.29
CA SER A 24 19.25 -11.56 1.51
C SER A 24 18.12 -12.53 1.91
N ILE A 25 16.85 -12.12 1.81
CA ILE A 25 15.70 -12.93 2.19
C ILE A 25 15.14 -13.63 0.94
N GLU A 26 15.35 -14.94 0.84
CA GLU A 26 14.69 -15.78 -0.17
C GLU A 26 13.21 -15.92 0.17
N LEU A 27 12.35 -15.48 -0.76
CA LEU A 27 10.91 -15.63 -0.65
C LEU A 27 10.51 -17.02 -1.16
N PRO A 28 9.55 -17.71 -0.52
CA PRO A 28 8.94 -18.90 -1.10
C PRO A 28 8.22 -18.53 -2.40
N ASP A 29 8.14 -19.49 -3.33
CA ASP A 29 7.37 -19.33 -4.55
C ASP A 29 5.95 -18.89 -4.23
N ILE A 30 5.47 -17.92 -5.01
CA ILE A 30 4.10 -17.43 -4.91
C ILE A 30 3.19 -18.59 -5.29
N ASN A 31 2.28 -18.98 -4.39
CA ASN A 31 1.18 -19.88 -4.74
C ASN A 31 0.34 -19.20 -5.84
N SER A 32 0.61 -19.57 -7.10
CA SER A 32 -0.02 -19.05 -8.32
C SER A 32 -1.44 -19.59 -8.54
N GLU A 33 -2.04 -20.18 -7.51
CA GLU A 33 -3.42 -20.71 -7.51
C GLU A 33 -4.50 -19.61 -7.61
N TYR A 34 -4.13 -18.33 -7.62
CA TYR A 34 -5.04 -17.21 -7.90
C TYR A 34 -5.25 -16.95 -9.39
N SER A 35 -5.47 -18.02 -10.16
CA SER A 35 -6.07 -17.95 -11.49
C SER A 35 -7.20 -18.96 -11.61
N ASP A 36 -8.00 -19.10 -10.54
CA ASP A 36 -9.26 -19.83 -10.64
C ASP A 36 -10.33 -18.87 -11.19
N SER A 37 -10.55 -18.95 -12.50
CA SER A 37 -11.52 -18.17 -13.27
C SER A 37 -12.98 -18.61 -13.04
N ASP A 38 -13.27 -19.30 -11.94
CA ASP A 38 -14.59 -19.87 -11.63
C ASP A 38 -15.64 -18.81 -11.24
N ASP A 39 -15.24 -17.55 -11.10
CA ASP A 39 -16.15 -16.42 -10.82
C ASP A 39 -16.72 -15.77 -12.12
N GLU A 40 -16.26 -16.18 -13.31
CA GLU A 40 -16.76 -15.70 -14.61
C GLU A 40 -18.20 -16.18 -14.90
N ASP A 41 -18.59 -17.34 -14.35
CA ASP A 41 -19.93 -17.95 -14.52
C ASP A 41 -20.94 -17.49 -13.47
N ARG A 42 -20.55 -16.60 -12.54
CA ARG A 42 -21.44 -16.13 -11.49
C ARG A 42 -22.53 -15.23 -12.10
N PRO A 43 -23.82 -15.44 -11.78
CA PRO A 43 -24.88 -14.58 -12.29
C PRO A 43 -24.62 -13.14 -11.85
N LYS A 44 -24.47 -12.23 -12.83
CA LYS A 44 -24.36 -10.78 -12.60
C LYS A 44 -25.65 -10.28 -11.95
N ASN A 45 -25.66 -10.29 -10.62
CA ASN A 45 -26.75 -9.79 -9.79
C ASN A 45 -26.70 -8.27 -9.60
N PHE A 46 -25.65 -7.63 -10.09
CA PHE A 46 -25.48 -6.18 -10.04
C PHE A 46 -25.98 -5.55 -11.33
N ASN A 47 -27.07 -4.77 -11.22
CA ASN A 47 -27.50 -3.88 -12.29
C ASN A 47 -26.84 -2.50 -12.06
N PRO A 48 -25.89 -2.08 -12.91
CA PRO A 48 -25.22 -0.81 -12.72
C PRO A 48 -26.20 0.37 -12.83
N PRO A 49 -26.14 1.34 -11.90
CA PRO A 49 -26.95 2.54 -11.97
C PRO A 49 -26.60 3.38 -13.19
N ASP A 50 -27.50 4.26 -13.62
CA ASP A 50 -27.37 5.03 -14.87
C ASP A 50 -26.06 5.83 -14.97
N TRP A 51 -25.56 6.38 -13.85
CA TRP A 51 -24.29 7.11 -13.82
C TRP A 51 -23.06 6.25 -14.12
N ALA A 52 -23.18 4.92 -13.95
CA ALA A 52 -22.14 3.94 -14.23
C ALA A 52 -22.30 3.30 -15.63
N GLN A 53 -23.22 3.83 -16.46
CA GLN A 53 -23.44 3.38 -17.83
C GLN A 53 -22.77 4.34 -18.84
N ASP A 54 -22.39 3.80 -20.00
CA ASP A 54 -21.42 4.37 -20.95
C ASP A 54 -21.57 5.88 -21.22
N GLY A 55 -22.79 6.35 -21.54
CA GLY A 55 -23.01 7.76 -21.89
C GLY A 55 -22.82 8.74 -20.72
N GLN A 56 -23.41 8.46 -19.55
CA GLN A 56 -23.27 9.32 -18.37
C GLN A 56 -21.89 9.19 -17.73
N LEU A 57 -21.33 7.98 -17.77
CA LEU A 57 -20.01 7.67 -17.24
C LEU A 57 -18.92 8.46 -17.96
N GLN A 58 -18.93 8.49 -19.30
CA GLN A 58 -17.93 9.25 -20.07
C GLN A 58 -17.94 10.74 -19.72
N HIS A 59 -19.14 11.34 -19.63
CA HIS A 59 -19.28 12.74 -19.23
C HIS A 59 -18.78 12.98 -17.80
N ALA A 60 -19.12 12.10 -16.86
CA ALA A 60 -18.66 12.19 -15.47
C ALA A 60 -17.13 12.04 -15.36
N LEU A 61 -16.51 11.13 -16.11
CA LEU A 61 -15.07 10.93 -16.13
C LEU A 61 -14.34 12.14 -16.72
N GLN A 62 -14.89 12.76 -17.76
CA GLN A 62 -14.31 13.97 -18.33
C GLN A 62 -14.30 15.11 -17.30
N LEU A 63 -15.39 15.31 -16.57
CA LEU A 63 -15.44 16.28 -15.47
C LEU A 63 -14.47 15.95 -14.34
N GLN A 64 -14.36 14.67 -13.95
CA GLN A 64 -13.46 14.23 -12.88
C GLN A 64 -11.98 14.45 -13.21
N SER A 65 -11.60 14.42 -14.49
CA SER A 65 -10.21 14.57 -14.93
C SER A 65 -9.55 15.89 -14.54
N GLU A 66 -10.34 16.93 -14.27
CA GLU A 66 -9.83 18.27 -13.92
C GLU A 66 -9.59 18.45 -12.41
N PHE A 67 -10.06 17.51 -11.58
CA PHE A 67 -10.00 17.64 -10.13
C PHE A 67 -8.71 17.03 -9.55
N ASN A 68 -8.06 17.79 -8.67
CA ASN A 68 -6.90 17.30 -7.94
C ASN A 68 -7.34 16.28 -6.86
N PRO A 69 -6.93 15.01 -6.95
CA PRO A 69 -7.29 13.99 -5.96
C PRO A 69 -6.70 14.29 -4.57
N ASP A 70 -5.56 14.96 -4.48
CA ASP A 70 -4.91 15.26 -3.19
C ASP A 70 -5.74 16.22 -2.34
N VAL A 71 -6.52 17.11 -2.97
CA VAL A 71 -7.44 18.03 -2.27
C VAL A 71 -8.64 17.27 -1.71
N LEU A 72 -9.12 16.24 -2.43
CA LEU A 72 -10.32 15.49 -2.05
C LEU A 72 -10.02 14.41 -1.00
N PHE A 73 -8.92 13.67 -1.17
CA PHE A 73 -8.60 12.49 -0.36
C PHE A 73 -7.44 12.72 0.62
N GLY A 74 -6.59 13.71 0.36
CA GLY A 74 -5.37 13.94 1.12
C GLY A 74 -4.29 12.89 0.85
N ALA A 75 -3.17 13.02 1.57
CA ALA A 75 -2.05 12.09 1.45
C ALA A 75 -2.42 10.69 1.96
N VAL A 76 -2.02 9.66 1.20
CA VAL A 76 -2.19 8.26 1.60
C VAL A 76 -1.33 7.97 2.83
N ARG A 77 -1.98 7.66 3.95
CA ARG A 77 -1.29 7.35 5.21
C ARG A 77 -0.73 5.92 5.21
N PRO A 78 0.36 5.68 5.95
CA PRO A 78 0.84 4.32 6.18
C PRO A 78 -0.27 3.42 6.74
N LEU A 79 -0.34 2.19 6.22
CA LEU A 79 -1.30 1.20 6.67
C LEU A 79 -0.79 0.50 7.93
N HIS A 80 -1.54 0.63 9.02
CA HIS A 80 -1.31 -0.10 10.27
C HIS A 80 -2.26 -1.29 10.33
N LEU A 81 -1.73 -2.50 10.12
CA LEU A 81 -2.54 -3.70 10.07
C LEU A 81 -3.12 -4.07 11.44
N GLU A 82 -2.45 -3.65 12.50
CA GLU A 82 -2.86 -3.82 13.89
C GLU A 82 -4.20 -3.14 14.19
N ASP A 83 -4.49 -2.03 13.49
CA ASP A 83 -5.74 -1.28 13.65
C ASP A 83 -6.92 -1.94 12.92
N MET A 84 -6.64 -2.67 11.83
CA MET A 84 -7.67 -3.31 11.00
C MET A 84 -8.05 -4.70 11.47
N PHE A 85 -7.08 -5.48 11.98
CA PHE A 85 -7.31 -6.88 12.35
C PHE A 85 -7.07 -7.12 13.83
N LYS A 86 -8.07 -7.71 14.48
CA LYS A 86 -8.01 -8.09 15.92
C LYS A 86 -7.00 -9.21 16.22
N LYS A 87 -6.51 -9.95 15.22
CA LYS A 87 -5.63 -11.12 15.39
C LYS A 87 -4.21 -10.78 14.92
N GLN A 88 -3.27 -10.80 15.85
CA GLN A 88 -1.86 -10.43 15.65
C GLN A 88 -0.98 -11.53 15.00
N HIS A 89 -1.54 -12.72 14.76
CA HIS A 89 -0.74 -13.94 14.57
C HIS A 89 -0.11 -14.15 13.18
N ARG A 90 -0.29 -13.23 12.23
CA ARG A 90 0.26 -13.37 10.86
C ARG A 90 0.83 -12.09 10.27
N PHE A 91 1.12 -11.06 11.07
CA PHE A 91 1.92 -9.94 10.60
C PHE A 91 3.38 -10.41 10.54
N ARG A 92 3.74 -10.99 9.38
CA ARG A 92 5.12 -11.41 9.12
C ARG A 92 5.99 -10.15 9.14
N ALA A 93 7.20 -10.28 9.70
CA ALA A 93 8.19 -9.22 9.62
C ALA A 93 8.38 -8.83 8.14
N ARG A 94 8.42 -7.51 7.88
CA ARG A 94 8.44 -6.91 6.55
C ARG A 94 9.54 -7.54 5.68
N THR A 95 9.15 -8.09 4.53
CA THR A 95 10.05 -8.60 3.50
C THR A 95 10.54 -7.48 2.59
N SER A 96 11.51 -7.75 1.71
CA SER A 96 12.11 -6.80 0.76
C SER A 96 11.11 -5.93 -0.02
N SER A 97 9.96 -6.50 -0.41
CA SER A 97 8.88 -5.79 -1.12
C SER A 97 8.23 -4.64 -0.35
N ALA A 98 8.44 -4.55 0.96
CA ALA A 98 7.91 -3.48 1.82
C ALA A 98 8.95 -2.40 2.13
N ASN A 99 10.16 -2.47 1.57
CA ASN A 99 11.23 -1.51 1.79
C ASN A 99 11.34 -0.48 0.65
N TRP A 100 10.45 0.52 0.68
CA TRP A 100 10.50 1.69 -0.20
C TRP A 100 11.18 2.89 0.48
N SER A 101 12.04 2.66 1.49
CA SER A 101 12.74 3.75 2.18
C SER A 101 14.03 4.20 1.51
N GLY A 102 14.36 3.63 0.35
CA GLY A 102 15.53 4.00 -0.47
C GLY A 102 15.28 5.20 -1.38
N THR A 103 16.03 5.25 -2.48
CA THR A 103 15.97 6.31 -3.51
C THR A 103 14.68 6.33 -4.33
N ASP A 104 13.82 5.33 -4.14
CA ASP A 104 12.56 5.15 -4.89
C ASP A 104 11.37 5.91 -4.26
N ARG A 105 11.65 6.92 -3.42
CA ARG A 105 10.63 7.81 -2.87
C ARG A 105 10.37 8.94 -3.85
N LEU A 106 9.09 9.26 -4.03
CA LEU A 106 8.69 10.43 -4.78
C LEU A 106 9.27 11.69 -4.12
N THR A 107 9.96 12.50 -4.92
CA THR A 107 10.52 13.76 -4.49
C THR A 107 9.50 14.88 -4.62
N ALA A 108 9.64 15.94 -3.81
CA ALA A 108 8.77 17.11 -3.90
C ALA A 108 8.81 17.75 -5.31
N MET A 109 9.92 17.62 -6.03
CA MET A 109 10.02 18.11 -7.40
C MET A 109 9.16 17.30 -8.37
N GLU A 110 9.15 15.98 -8.25
CA GLU A 110 8.31 15.09 -9.06
C GLU A 110 6.82 15.31 -8.78
N GLU A 111 6.44 15.53 -7.52
CA GLU A 111 5.06 15.89 -7.13
C GLU A 111 4.61 17.20 -7.78
N LEU A 112 5.46 18.23 -7.75
CA LEU A 112 5.17 19.53 -8.35
C LEU A 112 5.09 19.45 -9.89
N ASP A 113 5.99 18.72 -10.52
CA ASP A 113 5.98 18.52 -11.97
C ASP A 113 4.76 17.71 -12.42
N TYR A 114 4.35 16.70 -11.63
CA TYR A 114 3.11 15.97 -11.83
C TYR A 114 1.89 16.90 -11.75
N ALA A 115 1.76 17.69 -10.67
CA ALA A 115 0.65 18.62 -10.50
C ALA A 115 0.57 19.63 -11.65
N ARG A 116 1.72 20.16 -12.09
CA ARG A 116 1.81 21.06 -13.25
C ARG A 116 1.34 20.37 -14.53
N ARG A 117 1.79 19.14 -14.80
CA ARG A 117 1.39 18.37 -15.98
C ARG A 117 -0.11 18.11 -16.02
N MET A 118 -0.70 17.83 -14.87
CA MET A 118 -2.13 17.56 -14.74
C MET A 118 -2.98 18.83 -14.68
N GLY A 119 -2.37 20.02 -14.64
CA GLY A 119 -3.10 21.30 -14.53
C GLY A 119 -3.74 21.51 -13.16
N TYR A 120 -3.35 20.73 -12.15
CA TYR A 120 -3.87 20.84 -10.80
C TYR A 120 -3.37 22.14 -10.17
N LYS A 121 -4.30 22.94 -9.65
CA LYS A 121 -3.99 24.16 -8.89
C LYS A 121 -3.92 23.79 -7.40
N HIS A 122 -2.93 24.36 -6.71
CA HIS A 122 -2.79 24.27 -5.25
C HIS A 122 -3.74 25.23 -4.55
#